data_AF-A0A6A4U872-F1
#
_entry.id   AF-A0A6A4U872-F1
#
_cell.length_a   1.000
_cell.length_b   1.000
_cell.length_c   1.000
_cell.angle_alpha   90.00
_cell.angle_beta   90.00
_cell.angle_gamma   90.00
#
_symmetry.space_group_name_H-M   'P 1'
#
loop_
_entity.id
_entity.type
_entity.pdbx_description
1 polymer ?
#
loop_
_entity_poly.entity_id
_entity_poly.type
_entity_poly.pdbx_seq_one_letter_code
_entity_poly.pdbx_strand_id
1 'polypeptide(L)'
;MFVVTLLTNPETPVLERVTVESLRNAWGGGEARWLDPGVAAEFDLAAMPQNRWEVWEGLQALRVDMVVQRAEGRKKRLLIADMDSTMIRQECIDELADEAGVGARVADITARAMNGELDFEGALRERVGLLKGLPEAVIAQTLRDRITLMPGGKVLLATMKAQGAYAALVSGGFTAFTSAVAATLGFDENRANTLLVADGKLAGTVAEPILGKEAKLRALNEITARLGITPAEALAVGDGANDVPMLLAAGTGVALHAKPRVQADCEVRVNHGDLTALLFLQGYSRDAFAPV
;
A
#
# COMPACT_ATOMS: atom_id res chain seq x y z
N MET A 1 18.09 9.29 -17.43
CA MET A 1 18.87 8.65 -16.36
C MET A 1 17.91 7.89 -15.46
N PHE A 2 18.27 6.67 -15.10
CA PHE A 2 17.54 5.78 -14.21
C PHE A 2 18.29 5.66 -12.89
N VAL A 3 17.60 5.20 -11.87
CA VAL A 3 18.17 4.84 -10.57
C VAL A 3 17.75 3.42 -10.25
N VAL A 4 18.70 2.62 -9.79
CA VAL A 4 18.45 1.32 -9.18
C VAL A 4 18.43 1.52 -7.68
N THR A 5 17.38 1.06 -7.01
CA THR A 5 17.29 1.04 -5.55
C THR A 5 17.18 -0.42 -5.11
N LEU A 6 18.09 -0.85 -4.24
CA LEU A 6 18.05 -2.14 -3.57
C LEU A 6 17.53 -1.92 -2.14
N LEU A 7 16.58 -2.74 -1.70
CA LEU A 7 15.89 -2.59 -0.41
C LEU A 7 15.81 -3.94 0.30
N THR A 8 15.82 -3.92 1.63
CA THR A 8 15.55 -5.10 2.47
C THR A 8 14.62 -4.71 3.62
N ASN A 9 14.16 -5.71 4.38
CA ASN A 9 13.39 -5.45 5.59
C ASN A 9 14.28 -4.74 6.64
N PRO A 10 13.91 -3.55 7.15
CA PRO A 10 14.71 -2.85 8.16
C PRO A 10 14.84 -3.60 9.50
N GLU A 11 13.94 -4.52 9.82
CA GLU A 11 14.04 -5.38 11.01
C GLU A 11 15.10 -6.50 10.84
N THR A 12 15.42 -6.85 9.59
CA THR A 12 16.45 -7.84 9.25
C THR A 12 17.33 -7.30 8.11
N PRO A 13 18.18 -6.30 8.37
CA PRO A 13 19.01 -5.66 7.35
C PRO A 13 20.05 -6.65 6.82
N VAL A 14 19.90 -7.07 5.57
CA VAL A 14 20.75 -8.08 4.92
C VAL A 14 21.42 -7.54 3.64
N LEU A 15 21.30 -6.25 3.35
CA LEU A 15 21.89 -5.68 2.13
C LEU A 15 23.40 -5.52 2.27
N GLU A 16 24.14 -6.43 1.65
CA GLU A 16 25.60 -6.41 1.67
C GLU A 16 26.21 -5.52 0.59
N ARG A 17 27.38 -4.94 0.89
CA ARG A 17 28.15 -4.14 -0.08
C ARG A 17 28.51 -4.92 -1.34
N VAL A 18 28.88 -6.19 -1.20
CA VAL A 18 29.24 -7.03 -2.34
C VAL A 18 28.07 -7.17 -3.32
N THR A 19 26.83 -7.31 -2.83
CA THR A 19 25.63 -7.40 -3.66
C THR A 19 25.41 -6.11 -4.45
N VAL A 20 25.49 -4.95 -3.79
CA VAL A 20 25.32 -3.63 -4.42
C VAL A 20 26.41 -3.39 -5.47
N GLU A 21 27.68 -3.59 -5.10
CA GLU A 21 28.81 -3.32 -5.99
C GLU A 21 28.87 -4.28 -7.18
N SER A 22 28.57 -5.56 -6.98
CA SER A 22 28.56 -6.55 -8.06
C SER A 22 27.51 -6.20 -9.11
N LEU A 23 26.28 -5.89 -8.67
CA LEU A 23 25.20 -5.51 -9.59
C LEU A 23 25.52 -4.20 -10.31
N ARG A 24 25.95 -3.19 -9.56
CA ARG A 24 26.35 -1.88 -10.10
C ARG A 24 27.44 -2.03 -11.15
N ASN A 25 28.50 -2.81 -10.87
CA ASN A 25 29.58 -3.05 -11.83
C ASN A 25 29.08 -3.81 -13.07
N ALA A 26 28.22 -4.82 -12.88
CA ALA A 26 27.64 -5.60 -13.99
C ALA A 26 26.79 -4.75 -14.95
N TRP A 27 26.12 -3.71 -14.45
CA TRP A 27 25.30 -2.81 -15.25
C TRP A 27 26.00 -1.49 -15.64
N GLY A 28 27.28 -1.32 -15.30
CA GLY A 28 28.01 -0.07 -15.56
C GLY A 28 27.40 1.13 -14.84
N GLY A 29 26.88 0.91 -13.64
CA GLY A 29 26.27 1.93 -12.80
C GLY A 29 27.27 2.94 -12.22
N GLY A 30 26.74 4.09 -11.83
CA GLY A 30 27.50 5.17 -11.19
C GLY A 30 28.00 4.83 -9.79
N GLU A 31 28.37 5.84 -9.01
CA GLU A 31 28.74 5.65 -7.60
C GLU A 31 27.52 5.15 -6.78
N ALA A 32 27.76 4.15 -5.93
CA ALA A 32 26.72 3.64 -5.03
C ALA A 32 26.55 4.58 -3.83
N ARG A 33 25.29 4.89 -3.51
CA ARG A 33 24.89 5.71 -2.37
C ARG A 33 24.10 4.85 -1.40
N TRP A 34 24.54 4.82 -0.15
CA TRP A 34 23.81 4.14 0.92
C TRP A 34 22.79 5.12 1.51
N LEU A 35 21.50 4.79 1.38
CA LEU A 35 20.42 5.56 1.96
C LEU A 35 20.18 5.17 3.41
N ASP A 36 20.43 3.90 3.73
CA ASP A 36 20.43 3.34 5.08
C ASP A 36 21.30 2.07 5.10
N PRO A 37 22.45 2.04 5.80
CA PRO A 37 23.37 0.91 5.80
C PRO A 37 22.68 -0.42 6.12
N GLY A 38 22.85 -1.41 5.24
CA GLY A 38 22.24 -2.74 5.39
C GLY A 38 20.75 -2.82 5.01
N VAL A 39 20.07 -1.68 4.82
CA VAL A 39 18.65 -1.62 4.46
C VAL A 39 18.44 -1.19 3.02
N ALA A 40 19.04 -0.06 2.62
CA ALA A 40 18.78 0.58 1.34
C ALA A 40 20.04 1.20 0.71
N ALA A 41 20.27 0.90 -0.55
CA ALA A 41 21.31 1.52 -1.37
C ALA A 41 20.81 1.78 -2.79
N GLU A 42 21.38 2.77 -3.45
CA GLU A 42 21.06 3.10 -4.83
C GLU A 42 22.27 3.46 -5.68
N PHE A 43 22.13 3.38 -7.00
CA PHE A 43 23.11 3.90 -7.96
C PHE A 43 22.43 4.29 -9.27
N ASP A 44 23.06 5.20 -10.01
CA ASP A 44 22.53 5.71 -11.27
C ASP A 44 22.85 4.80 -12.46
N LEU A 45 21.96 4.78 -13.44
CA LEU A 45 22.11 4.09 -14.72
C LEU A 45 21.76 5.01 -15.89
N ALA A 46 22.50 4.87 -16.99
CA ALA A 46 22.21 5.61 -18.22
C ALA A 46 20.94 5.10 -18.92
N ALA A 47 20.73 3.77 -18.92
CA ALA A 47 19.64 3.10 -19.62
C ALA A 47 19.02 1.98 -18.76
N MET A 48 17.79 1.59 -19.10
CA MET A 48 17.08 0.48 -18.44
C MET A 48 17.72 -0.88 -18.82
N PRO A 49 18.15 -1.70 -17.85
CA PRO A 49 18.70 -3.02 -18.14
C PRO A 49 17.63 -3.97 -18.71
N GLN A 50 17.98 -4.70 -19.77
CA GLN A 50 17.07 -5.68 -20.39
C GLN A 50 16.83 -6.90 -19.50
N ASN A 51 17.87 -7.36 -18.79
CA ASN A 51 17.81 -8.51 -17.88
C ASN A 51 17.34 -8.15 -16.45
N ARG A 52 16.71 -6.97 -16.25
CA ARG A 52 16.33 -6.51 -14.90
C ARG A 52 15.43 -7.49 -14.15
N TRP A 53 14.52 -8.17 -14.83
CA TRP A 53 13.58 -9.09 -14.19
C TRP A 53 14.22 -10.42 -13.79
N GLU A 54 15.19 -10.90 -14.57
CA GLU A 54 16.01 -12.07 -14.21
C GLU A 54 16.85 -11.78 -12.95
N VAL A 55 17.48 -10.60 -12.91
CA VAL A 55 18.23 -10.14 -11.73
C VAL A 55 17.30 -9.95 -10.54
N TRP A 56 16.14 -9.32 -10.74
CA TRP A 56 15.13 -9.13 -9.70
C TRP A 56 14.73 -10.47 -9.07
N GLU A 57 14.46 -11.49 -9.88
CA GLU A 57 14.09 -12.83 -9.43
C GLU A 57 15.20 -13.47 -8.60
N GLY A 58 16.45 -13.39 -9.07
CA GLY A 58 17.61 -13.88 -8.33
C GLY A 58 17.80 -13.19 -6.96
N LEU A 59 17.51 -11.89 -6.87
CA LEU A 59 17.60 -11.13 -5.62
C LEU A 59 16.53 -11.51 -4.59
N GLN A 60 15.38 -12.06 -5.03
CA GLN A 60 14.33 -12.49 -4.10
C GLN A 60 14.82 -13.61 -3.18
N ALA A 61 15.68 -14.52 -3.67
CA ALA A 61 16.29 -15.57 -2.85
C ALA A 61 17.20 -15.02 -1.74
N LEU A 62 17.72 -13.80 -1.91
CA LEU A 62 18.52 -13.07 -0.93
C LEU A 62 17.69 -12.16 -0.03
N ARG A 63 16.36 -12.16 -0.20
CA ARG A 63 15.43 -11.25 0.48
C ARG A 63 15.71 -9.77 0.20
N VAL A 64 16.15 -9.48 -1.02
CA VAL A 64 16.46 -8.13 -1.51
C VAL A 64 15.44 -7.75 -2.58
N ASP A 65 14.72 -6.65 -2.34
CA ASP A 65 13.90 -6.01 -3.37
C ASP A 65 14.80 -5.16 -4.28
N MET A 66 14.43 -5.06 -5.56
CA MET A 66 15.09 -4.17 -6.51
C MET A 66 14.07 -3.40 -7.32
N VAL A 67 14.27 -2.09 -7.42
CA VAL A 67 13.45 -1.20 -8.24
C VAL A 67 14.36 -0.43 -9.19
N VAL A 68 13.98 -0.39 -10.47
CA VAL A 68 14.64 0.46 -11.47
C VAL A 68 13.61 1.45 -12.02
N GLN A 69 13.86 2.75 -11.83
CA GLN A 69 12.92 3.80 -12.21
C GLN A 69 13.64 5.04 -12.74
N ARG A 70 12.90 6.00 -13.30
CA ARG A 70 13.48 7.29 -13.68
C ARG A 70 13.90 8.05 -12.42
N ALA A 71 15.10 8.63 -12.43
CA ALA A 71 15.59 9.43 -11.31
C ALA A 71 14.83 10.77 -11.18
N GLU A 72 14.47 11.35 -12.32
CA GLU A 72 13.72 12.60 -12.39
C GLU A 72 12.25 12.40 -11.99
N GLY A 73 11.72 13.32 -11.18
CA GLY A 73 10.31 13.30 -10.78
C GLY A 73 9.92 12.18 -9.81
N ARG A 74 10.90 11.49 -9.19
CA ARG A 74 10.62 10.39 -8.24
C ARG A 74 10.08 10.85 -6.89
N LYS A 75 10.33 12.10 -6.46
CA LYS A 75 9.68 12.67 -5.26
C LYS A 75 8.25 13.07 -5.59
N LYS A 76 7.28 12.48 -4.88
CA LYS A 76 5.85 12.63 -5.17
C LYS A 76 5.19 13.60 -4.19
N ARG A 77 4.15 14.28 -4.66
CA ARG A 77 3.39 15.30 -3.93
C ARG A 77 2.07 14.78 -3.37
N LEU A 78 1.67 13.57 -3.77
CA LEU A 78 0.51 12.87 -3.24
C LEU A 78 0.92 11.44 -2.86
N LEU A 79 0.55 11.02 -1.65
CA LEU A 79 0.44 9.60 -1.30
C LEU A 79 -1.03 9.21 -1.36
N ILE A 80 -1.36 8.19 -2.15
CA ILE A 80 -2.67 7.52 -2.10
C ILE A 80 -2.45 6.05 -1.76
N ALA A 81 -3.08 5.57 -0.69
CA ALA A 81 -2.84 4.23 -0.17
C ALA A 81 -4.14 3.46 -0.01
N ASP A 82 -4.09 2.14 -0.26
CA ASP A 82 -5.06 1.22 0.33
C ASP A 82 -4.91 1.14 1.85
N MET A 83 -5.93 0.61 2.55
CA MET A 83 -5.86 0.35 3.98
C MET A 83 -5.52 -1.12 4.28
N ASP A 84 -6.46 -2.02 3.95
CA ASP A 84 -6.37 -3.45 4.28
C ASP A 84 -5.15 -4.06 3.60
N SER A 85 -4.44 -4.95 4.31
CA SER A 85 -3.21 -5.60 3.84
C SER A 85 -2.08 -4.67 3.33
N THR A 86 -2.21 -3.34 3.53
CA THR A 86 -1.28 -2.32 3.03
C THR A 86 -0.82 -1.38 4.15
N MET A 87 -1.72 -0.56 4.71
CA MET A 87 -1.41 0.34 5.84
C MET A 87 -1.68 -0.32 7.19
N ILE A 88 -2.49 -1.38 7.19
CA ILE A 88 -2.66 -2.34 8.29
C ILE A 88 -2.34 -3.74 7.78
N ARG A 89 -2.09 -4.68 8.71
CA ARG A 89 -1.72 -6.06 8.35
C ARG A 89 -2.93 -6.96 8.07
N GLN A 90 -4.13 -6.55 8.48
CA GLN A 90 -5.35 -7.34 8.45
C GLN A 90 -6.32 -6.90 7.34
N GLU A 91 -7.33 -7.73 7.12
CA GLU A 91 -8.56 -7.39 6.39
C GLU A 91 -9.66 -7.05 7.41
N CYS A 92 -10.09 -5.79 7.47
CA CYS A 92 -11.02 -5.33 8.51
C CYS A 92 -12.35 -6.10 8.56
N ILE A 93 -12.89 -6.51 7.41
CA ILE A 93 -14.17 -7.23 7.37
C ILE A 93 -14.05 -8.66 7.92
N ASP A 94 -12.91 -9.31 7.71
CA ASP A 94 -12.65 -10.66 8.18
C ASP A 94 -12.45 -10.65 9.70
N GLU A 95 -11.69 -9.69 10.23
CA GLU A 95 -11.51 -9.52 11.68
C GLU A 95 -12.83 -9.18 12.41
N LEU A 96 -13.69 -8.39 11.76
CA LEU A 96 -15.02 -8.07 12.28
C LEU A 96 -15.94 -9.30 12.30
N ALA A 97 -15.85 -10.14 11.26
CA ALA A 97 -16.62 -11.36 11.13
C ALA A 97 -16.18 -12.43 12.13
N ASP A 98 -14.88 -12.55 12.37
CA ASP A 98 -14.31 -13.45 13.36
C ASP A 98 -14.72 -13.06 14.78
N GLU A 99 -14.63 -11.77 15.13
CA GLU A 99 -15.11 -11.26 16.42
C GLU A 99 -16.62 -11.52 16.62
N ALA A 100 -17.37 -11.53 15.52
CA ALA A 100 -18.80 -11.81 15.49
C ALA A 100 -19.18 -13.30 15.44
N GLY A 101 -18.21 -14.21 15.34
CA GLY A 101 -18.45 -15.65 15.19
C GLY A 101 -19.05 -16.07 13.84
N VAL A 102 -18.99 -15.20 12.83
CA VAL A 102 -19.46 -15.47 11.45
C VAL A 102 -18.33 -15.54 10.42
N GLY A 103 -17.08 -15.54 10.88
CA GLY A 103 -15.86 -15.54 10.07
C GLY A 103 -15.85 -16.58 8.93
N ALA A 104 -16.14 -17.84 9.25
CA ALA A 104 -16.16 -18.92 8.25
C ALA A 104 -17.13 -18.65 7.08
N ARG A 105 -18.26 -17.98 7.35
CA ARG A 105 -19.24 -17.62 6.30
C ARG A 105 -18.76 -16.43 5.47
N VAL A 106 -18.10 -15.46 6.10
CA VAL A 106 -17.51 -14.32 5.38
C VAL A 106 -16.37 -14.77 4.48
N ALA A 107 -15.52 -15.68 4.97
CA ALA A 107 -14.42 -16.27 4.20
C ALA A 107 -14.93 -17.02 2.95
N ASP A 108 -16.02 -17.78 3.06
CA ASP A 108 -16.66 -18.45 1.92
C ASP A 108 -17.12 -17.45 0.84
N ILE A 109 -17.80 -16.37 1.25
CA ILE A 109 -18.24 -15.32 0.33
C ILE A 109 -17.04 -14.62 -0.32
N THR A 110 -15.99 -14.32 0.46
CA THR A 110 -14.75 -13.72 -0.05
C THR A 110 -14.09 -14.63 -1.10
N ALA A 111 -14.03 -15.94 -0.85
CA ALA A 111 -13.49 -16.91 -1.82
C ALA A 111 -14.30 -16.93 -3.12
N ARG A 112 -15.63 -16.97 -3.03
CA ARG A 112 -16.54 -16.92 -4.20
C ARG A 112 -16.37 -15.62 -5.00
N ALA A 113 -16.23 -14.47 -4.32
CA ALA A 113 -15.97 -13.19 -4.96
C ALA A 113 -14.62 -13.15 -5.68
N MET A 114 -13.58 -13.70 -5.07
CA MET A 114 -12.25 -13.81 -5.67
C MET A 114 -12.23 -14.76 -6.89
N ASN A 115 -13.08 -15.78 -6.91
CA ASN A 115 -13.29 -16.67 -8.06
C ASN A 115 -14.14 -16.03 -9.18
N GLY A 116 -14.67 -14.83 -8.97
CA GLY A 116 -15.53 -14.14 -9.94
C GLY A 116 -16.98 -14.62 -9.97
N GLU A 117 -17.40 -15.40 -8.98
CA GLU A 117 -18.79 -15.90 -8.86
C GLU A 117 -19.74 -14.82 -8.34
N LEU A 118 -19.21 -13.79 -7.67
CA LEU A 118 -19.94 -12.63 -7.16
C LEU A 118 -19.26 -11.33 -7.60
N ASP A 119 -20.05 -10.33 -7.95
CA ASP A 119 -19.52 -8.97 -8.12
C ASP A 119 -19.11 -8.38 -6.76
N PHE A 120 -18.29 -7.33 -6.79
CA PHE A 120 -17.74 -6.77 -5.55
C PHE A 120 -18.84 -6.22 -4.64
N GLU A 121 -19.80 -5.50 -5.22
CA GLU A 121 -20.91 -4.89 -4.50
C GLU A 121 -21.85 -5.96 -3.89
N GLY A 122 -22.17 -7.02 -4.63
CA GLY A 122 -22.96 -8.14 -4.14
C GLY A 122 -22.25 -8.90 -3.02
N ALA A 123 -20.97 -9.24 -3.20
CA ALA A 123 -20.17 -9.89 -2.17
C ALA A 123 -20.02 -9.02 -0.91
N LEU A 124 -19.88 -7.69 -1.05
CA LEU A 124 -19.84 -6.79 0.09
C LEU A 124 -21.19 -6.76 0.83
N ARG A 125 -22.32 -6.63 0.11
CA ARG A 125 -23.65 -6.64 0.73
C ARG A 125 -23.93 -7.96 1.45
N GLU A 126 -23.55 -9.09 0.87
CA GLU A 126 -23.74 -10.40 1.50
C GLU A 126 -22.92 -10.53 2.80
N ARG A 127 -21.64 -10.16 2.77
CA ARG A 127 -20.77 -10.16 3.97
C ARG A 127 -21.28 -9.21 5.04
N VAL A 128 -21.67 -7.98 4.68
CA VAL A 128 -22.22 -7.00 5.62
C VAL A 128 -23.55 -7.47 6.21
N GLY A 129 -24.39 -8.17 5.42
CA GLY A 129 -25.63 -8.76 5.91
C GLY A 129 -25.43 -9.76 7.05
N LEU A 130 -24.30 -10.47 7.08
CA LEU A 130 -23.95 -11.40 8.17
C LEU A 130 -23.64 -10.69 9.49
N LEU A 131 -23.32 -9.40 9.44
CA LEU A 131 -22.98 -8.59 10.60
C LEU A 131 -24.22 -7.96 11.26
N LYS A 132 -25.41 -8.20 10.72
CA LYS A 132 -26.66 -7.60 11.22
C LYS A 132 -26.91 -7.95 12.68
N GLY A 133 -27.21 -6.93 13.49
CA GLY A 133 -27.59 -7.06 14.88
C GLY A 133 -26.42 -7.08 15.86
N LEU A 134 -25.18 -7.08 15.38
CA LEU A 134 -24.00 -6.91 16.23
C LEU A 134 -23.99 -5.51 16.86
N PRO A 135 -23.56 -5.37 18.13
CA PRO A 135 -23.37 -4.05 18.74
C PRO A 135 -22.37 -3.23 17.94
N GLU A 136 -22.64 -1.94 17.70
CA GLU A 136 -21.70 -1.03 17.00
C GLU A 136 -20.32 -0.99 17.67
N ALA A 137 -20.28 -1.17 19.00
CA ALA A 137 -19.07 -1.23 19.81
C ALA A 137 -18.05 -2.29 19.34
N VAL A 138 -18.50 -3.32 18.61
CA VAL A 138 -17.62 -4.36 18.05
C VAL A 138 -16.56 -3.76 17.11
N ILE A 139 -16.89 -2.69 16.37
CA ILE A 139 -15.92 -2.01 15.48
C ILE A 139 -14.75 -1.46 16.30
N ALA A 140 -15.05 -0.79 17.41
CA ALA A 140 -14.04 -0.22 18.29
C ALA A 140 -13.23 -1.31 19.03
N GLN A 141 -13.84 -2.47 19.32
CA GLN A 141 -13.15 -3.64 19.87
C GLN A 141 -12.17 -4.21 18.84
N THR A 142 -12.63 -4.51 17.63
CA THR A 142 -11.78 -5.00 16.52
C THR A 142 -10.60 -4.07 16.27
N LEU A 143 -10.83 -2.75 16.19
CA LEU A 143 -9.77 -1.75 16.02
C LEU A 143 -8.68 -1.81 17.10
N ARG A 144 -9.07 -2.02 18.37
CA ARG A 144 -8.11 -2.06 19.49
C ARG A 144 -7.39 -3.40 19.59
N ASP A 145 -8.13 -4.48 19.40
CA ASP A 145 -7.69 -5.81 19.83
C ASP A 145 -7.10 -6.63 18.67
N ARG A 146 -7.40 -6.27 17.41
CA ARG A 146 -7.03 -7.07 16.22
C ARG A 146 -6.24 -6.29 15.16
N ILE A 147 -6.41 -4.98 15.07
CA ILE A 147 -5.78 -4.19 14.01
C ILE A 147 -4.35 -3.78 14.41
N THR A 148 -3.39 -4.19 13.59
CA THR A 148 -1.98 -3.82 13.70
C THR A 148 -1.56 -3.01 12.48
N LEU A 149 -0.94 -1.85 12.74
CA LEU A 149 -0.40 -0.99 11.67
C LEU A 149 0.76 -1.68 10.95
N MET A 150 0.87 -1.44 9.65
CA MET A 150 2.03 -1.86 8.87
C MET A 150 3.28 -1.05 9.31
N PRO A 151 4.45 -1.68 9.53
CA PRO A 151 5.66 -0.96 9.92
C PRO A 151 6.05 0.11 8.89
N GLY A 152 6.62 1.20 9.39
CA GLY A 152 7.05 2.34 8.56
C GLY A 152 5.94 3.35 8.23
N GLY A 153 4.66 3.03 8.42
CA GLY A 153 3.54 3.90 7.99
C GLY A 153 3.56 5.30 8.61
N LYS A 154 3.80 5.41 9.93
CA LYS A 154 3.90 6.73 10.59
C LYS A 154 5.05 7.57 10.02
N VAL A 155 6.22 6.96 9.86
CA VAL A 155 7.44 7.61 9.35
C VAL A 155 7.22 8.08 7.91
N LEU A 156 6.63 7.23 7.07
CA LEU A 156 6.27 7.54 5.69
C LEU A 156 5.42 8.81 5.61
N LEU A 157 4.30 8.84 6.33
CA LEU A 157 3.38 9.98 6.30
C LEU A 157 4.02 11.24 6.87
N ALA A 158 4.65 11.16 8.05
CA ALA A 158 5.30 12.31 8.66
C ALA A 158 6.37 12.91 7.74
N THR A 159 7.20 12.07 7.11
CA THR A 159 8.27 12.52 6.20
C THR A 159 7.70 13.16 4.94
N MET A 160 6.70 12.53 4.31
CA MET A 160 6.07 13.08 3.11
C MET A 160 5.36 14.42 3.41
N LYS A 161 4.65 14.52 4.54
CA LYS A 161 3.97 15.76 4.95
C LYS A 161 4.94 16.88 5.30
N ALA A 162 6.06 16.56 5.95
CA ALA A 162 7.12 17.54 6.20
C ALA A 162 7.71 18.13 4.90
N GLN A 163 7.56 17.42 3.78
CA GLN A 163 7.96 17.86 2.44
C GLN A 163 6.78 18.43 1.62
N GLY A 164 5.65 18.70 2.26
CA GLY A 164 4.48 19.34 1.64
C GLY A 164 3.62 18.41 0.78
N ALA A 165 3.79 17.09 0.89
CA ALA A 165 2.91 16.15 0.22
C ALA A 165 1.57 16.02 0.94
N TYR A 166 0.52 15.75 0.17
CA TYR A 166 -0.82 15.43 0.66
C TYR A 166 -0.98 13.91 0.76
N ALA A 167 -1.70 13.40 1.75
CA ALA A 167 -1.92 11.97 1.93
C ALA A 167 -3.41 11.60 1.99
N ALA A 168 -3.81 10.62 1.19
CA ALA A 168 -5.17 10.08 1.13
C ALA A 168 -5.21 8.56 1.36
N LEU A 169 -6.11 8.10 2.23
CA LEU A 169 -6.38 6.68 2.47
C LEU A 169 -7.68 6.29 1.77
N VAL A 170 -7.64 5.40 0.78
CA VAL A 170 -8.82 5.00 0.01
C VAL A 170 -8.97 3.50 0.06
N SER A 171 -10.06 3.00 0.67
CA SER A 171 -10.24 1.58 0.92
C SER A 171 -11.64 1.11 0.50
N GLY A 172 -11.74 -0.16 0.11
CA GLY A 172 -13.02 -0.87 -0.04
C GLY A 172 -13.62 -1.35 1.28
N GLY A 173 -12.89 -1.22 2.38
CA GLY A 173 -13.34 -1.47 3.75
C GLY A 173 -14.27 -0.37 4.25
N PHE A 174 -14.22 -0.06 5.55
CA PHE A 174 -15.23 0.80 6.19
C PHE A 174 -14.70 2.11 6.79
N THR A 175 -15.52 3.17 6.72
CA THR A 175 -15.20 4.53 7.20
C THR A 175 -14.78 4.57 8.66
N ALA A 176 -15.40 3.74 9.51
CA ALA A 176 -15.05 3.69 10.93
C ALA A 176 -13.59 3.22 11.17
N PHE A 177 -13.10 2.28 10.36
CA PHE A 177 -11.72 1.80 10.41
C PHE A 177 -10.76 2.79 9.76
N THR A 178 -11.05 3.20 8.53
CA THR A 178 -10.21 4.16 7.79
C THR A 178 -10.06 5.48 8.52
N SER A 179 -11.09 5.99 9.20
CA SER A 179 -11.00 7.22 10.01
C SER A 179 -10.04 7.06 11.18
N ALA A 180 -10.09 5.93 11.89
CA ALA A 180 -9.19 5.66 13.02
C ALA A 180 -7.73 5.47 12.57
N VAL A 181 -7.51 4.71 11.48
CA VAL A 181 -6.20 4.50 10.88
C VAL A 181 -5.64 5.81 10.32
N ALA A 182 -6.48 6.59 9.61
CA ALA A 182 -6.12 7.89 9.06
C ALA A 182 -5.66 8.86 10.14
N ALA A 183 -6.42 8.99 11.24
CA ALA A 183 -6.06 9.85 12.36
C ALA A 183 -4.77 9.39 13.04
N THR A 184 -4.57 8.08 13.21
CA THR A 184 -3.39 7.52 13.88
C THR A 184 -2.11 7.70 13.08
N LEU A 185 -2.19 7.58 11.75
CA LEU A 185 -1.04 7.70 10.84
C LEU A 185 -0.82 9.13 10.33
N GLY A 186 -1.84 9.99 10.38
CA GLY A 186 -1.76 11.39 9.98
C GLY A 186 -2.16 11.67 8.52
N PHE A 187 -3.06 10.88 7.94
CA PHE A 187 -3.64 11.14 6.61
C PHE A 187 -4.48 12.43 6.61
N ASP A 188 -4.52 13.11 5.47
CA ASP A 188 -5.28 14.36 5.29
C ASP A 188 -6.73 14.12 4.86
N GLU A 189 -7.00 13.02 4.16
CA GLU A 189 -8.35 12.54 3.88
C GLU A 189 -8.43 11.01 3.91
N ASN A 190 -9.64 10.49 4.11
CA ASN A 190 -9.94 9.07 3.94
C ASN A 190 -11.28 8.87 3.20
N ARG A 191 -11.40 7.76 2.47
CA ARG A 191 -12.62 7.37 1.75
C ARG A 191 -12.83 5.87 1.86
N ALA A 192 -14.03 5.46 2.26
CA ALA A 192 -14.40 4.05 2.41
C ALA A 192 -15.92 3.87 2.39
N ASN A 193 -16.36 2.62 2.44
CA ASN A 193 -17.77 2.28 2.56
C ASN A 193 -18.30 2.57 3.97
N THR A 194 -19.57 2.91 4.11
CA THR A 194 -20.15 3.19 5.44
C THR A 194 -21.10 2.08 5.88
N LEU A 195 -20.77 1.39 6.98
CA LEU A 195 -21.70 0.47 7.63
C LEU A 195 -22.84 1.28 8.25
N LEU A 196 -24.08 0.91 7.96
CA LEU A 196 -25.24 1.56 8.57
C LEU A 196 -25.51 0.98 9.95
N VAL A 197 -25.85 1.86 10.89
CA VAL A 197 -26.16 1.54 12.28
C VAL A 197 -27.60 1.94 12.58
N ALA A 198 -28.33 1.08 13.28
CA ALA A 198 -29.67 1.35 13.80
C ALA A 198 -29.74 0.86 15.25
N ASP A 199 -30.23 1.71 16.16
CA ASP A 199 -30.40 1.39 17.59
C ASP A 199 -29.13 0.85 18.27
N GLY A 200 -27.97 1.44 17.95
CA GLY A 200 -26.66 1.04 18.48
C GLY A 200 -26.15 -0.31 17.97
N LYS A 201 -26.72 -0.83 16.88
CA LYS A 201 -26.35 -2.11 16.25
C LYS A 201 -26.13 -1.95 14.76
N LEU A 202 -25.27 -2.79 14.20
CA LEU A 202 -25.07 -2.85 12.75
C LEU A 202 -26.38 -3.28 12.06
N ALA A 203 -26.86 -2.49 11.11
CA ALA A 203 -28.10 -2.72 10.40
C ALA A 203 -28.00 -3.90 9.40
N GLY A 204 -26.78 -4.36 9.10
CA GLY A 204 -26.51 -5.36 8.08
C GLY A 204 -26.58 -4.80 6.66
N THR A 205 -26.43 -3.49 6.50
CA THR A 205 -26.46 -2.80 5.22
C THR A 205 -25.32 -1.78 5.12
N VAL A 206 -24.93 -1.49 3.89
CA VAL A 206 -23.87 -0.51 3.56
C VAL A 206 -24.51 0.67 2.84
N ALA A 207 -24.01 1.88 3.10
CA ALA A 207 -24.47 3.09 2.44
C ALA A 207 -24.14 3.06 0.94
N GLU A 208 -25.03 3.59 0.12
CA GLU A 208 -24.81 3.78 -1.32
C GLU A 208 -24.28 5.21 -1.60
N PRO A 209 -23.45 5.41 -2.64
CA PRO A 209 -22.89 4.38 -3.51
C PRO A 209 -21.72 3.63 -2.84
N ILE A 210 -21.65 2.30 -3.07
CA ILE A 210 -20.49 1.50 -2.66
C ILE A 210 -19.22 1.93 -3.43
N LEU A 211 -18.12 2.13 -2.71
CA LEU A 211 -16.77 2.26 -3.28
C LEU A 211 -16.33 0.91 -3.84
N GLY A 212 -16.68 0.68 -5.11
CA GLY A 212 -16.23 -0.47 -5.90
C GLY A 212 -14.80 -0.34 -6.45
N LYS A 213 -14.45 -1.23 -7.39
CA LYS A 213 -13.07 -1.37 -7.95
C LYS A 213 -12.50 -0.06 -8.53
N GLU A 214 -13.35 0.74 -9.16
CA GLU A 214 -12.94 2.01 -9.80
C GLU A 214 -12.77 3.17 -8.80
N ALA A 215 -13.14 2.99 -7.53
CA ALA A 215 -13.16 4.08 -6.56
C ALA A 215 -11.78 4.66 -6.28
N LYS A 216 -10.74 3.82 -6.21
CA LYS A 216 -9.35 4.23 -5.97
C LYS A 216 -8.79 5.07 -7.12
N LEU A 217 -9.03 4.64 -8.37
CA LEU A 217 -8.65 5.40 -9.56
C LEU A 217 -9.41 6.74 -9.65
N ARG A 218 -10.72 6.74 -9.38
CA ARG A 218 -11.49 8.00 -9.32
C ARG A 218 -10.96 8.94 -8.24
N ALA A 219 -10.68 8.43 -7.05
CA ALA A 219 -10.11 9.23 -5.97
C ALA A 219 -8.76 9.83 -6.37
N LEU A 220 -7.85 9.06 -6.98
CA LEU A 220 -6.59 9.59 -7.50
C LEU A 220 -6.83 10.78 -8.45
N ASN A 221 -7.72 10.63 -9.43
CA ASN A 221 -8.02 11.69 -10.40
C ASN A 221 -8.67 12.92 -9.76
N GLU A 222 -9.63 12.73 -8.86
CA GLU A 222 -10.31 13.83 -8.16
C GLU A 222 -9.36 14.61 -7.25
N ILE A 223 -8.50 13.89 -6.52
CA ILE A 223 -7.57 14.49 -5.55
C ILE A 223 -6.47 15.24 -6.30
N THR A 224 -5.89 14.64 -7.33
CA THR A 224 -4.87 15.30 -8.15
C THR A 224 -5.42 16.57 -8.80
N ALA A 225 -6.62 16.51 -9.38
CA ALA A 225 -7.30 17.68 -9.93
C ALA A 225 -7.54 18.79 -8.88
N ARG A 226 -8.02 18.41 -7.69
CA ARG A 226 -8.26 19.35 -6.57
C ARG A 226 -6.97 20.01 -6.07
N LEU A 227 -5.85 19.29 -6.09
CA LEU A 227 -4.53 19.80 -5.68
C LEU A 227 -3.79 20.56 -6.79
N GLY A 228 -4.33 20.59 -8.02
CA GLY A 228 -3.66 21.19 -9.17
C GLY A 228 -2.39 20.45 -9.59
N ILE A 229 -2.37 19.12 -9.39
CA ILE A 229 -1.27 18.23 -9.78
C ILE A 229 -1.78 17.17 -10.75
N THR A 230 -0.88 16.37 -11.30
CA THR A 230 -1.23 15.22 -12.15
C THR A 230 -1.05 13.89 -11.42
N PRO A 231 -1.70 12.79 -11.87
CA PRO A 231 -1.40 11.45 -11.38
C PRO A 231 0.09 11.08 -11.45
N ALA A 232 0.87 11.66 -12.37
CA ALA A 232 2.32 11.45 -12.46
C ALA A 232 3.10 11.97 -11.23
N GLU A 233 2.51 12.89 -10.47
CA GLU A 233 3.05 13.43 -9.21
C GLU A 233 2.57 12.65 -7.98
N ALA A 234 1.82 11.56 -8.16
CA ALA A 234 1.35 10.69 -7.10
C ALA A 234 2.22 9.42 -6.92
N LEU A 235 2.35 9.02 -5.66
CA LEU A 235 2.79 7.72 -5.21
C LEU A 235 1.53 6.94 -4.78
N ALA A 236 1.25 5.82 -5.44
CA ALA A 236 0.17 4.92 -5.07
C ALA A 236 0.73 3.63 -4.47
N VAL A 237 0.10 3.09 -3.43
CA VAL A 237 0.48 1.82 -2.82
C VAL A 237 -0.74 0.95 -2.51
N GLY A 238 -0.63 -0.34 -2.80
CA GLY A 238 -1.64 -1.36 -2.52
C GLY A 238 -1.09 -2.77 -2.75
N ASP A 239 -1.81 -3.79 -2.30
CA ASP A 239 -1.45 -5.20 -2.44
C ASP A 239 -2.37 -5.99 -3.39
N GLY A 240 -3.59 -5.47 -3.60
CA GLY A 240 -4.70 -6.19 -4.20
C GLY A 240 -4.95 -5.92 -5.68
N ALA A 241 -5.73 -6.79 -6.32
CA ALA A 241 -6.11 -6.63 -7.73
C ALA A 241 -7.04 -5.43 -7.97
N ASN A 242 -7.77 -5.00 -6.94
CA ASN A 242 -8.56 -3.77 -6.91
C ASN A 242 -7.70 -2.49 -6.92
N ASP A 243 -6.41 -2.58 -6.62
CA ASP A 243 -5.48 -1.45 -6.66
C ASP A 243 -4.85 -1.23 -8.03
N VAL A 244 -4.73 -2.28 -8.85
CA VAL A 244 -4.00 -2.24 -10.12
C VAL A 244 -4.37 -1.02 -10.98
N PRO A 245 -5.65 -0.64 -11.18
CA PRO A 245 -5.97 0.57 -11.95
C PRO A 245 -5.38 1.86 -11.37
N MET A 246 -5.38 2.01 -10.04
CA MET A 246 -4.77 3.15 -9.34
C MET A 246 -3.24 3.10 -9.44
N LEU A 247 -2.64 1.93 -9.23
CA LEU A 247 -1.18 1.75 -9.29
C LEU A 247 -0.64 2.08 -10.68
N LEU A 248 -1.30 1.62 -11.75
CA LEU A 248 -0.90 1.88 -13.13
C LEU A 248 -1.08 3.35 -13.55
N ALA A 249 -2.04 4.05 -12.96
CA ALA A 249 -2.30 5.45 -13.27
C ALA A 249 -1.37 6.43 -12.53
N ALA A 250 -0.85 6.04 -11.37
CA ALA A 250 0.06 6.88 -10.59
C ALA A 250 1.46 6.94 -11.21
N GLY A 251 2.16 8.05 -10.98
CA GLY A 251 3.54 8.22 -11.48
C GLY A 251 4.53 7.26 -10.84
N THR A 252 4.23 6.76 -9.64
CA THR A 252 4.88 5.60 -9.04
C THR A 252 3.80 4.77 -8.36
N GLY A 253 3.38 3.66 -8.97
CA GLY A 253 2.50 2.67 -8.35
C GLY A 253 3.29 1.50 -7.79
N VAL A 254 3.16 1.25 -6.48
CA VAL A 254 3.90 0.22 -5.76
C VAL A 254 2.98 -0.92 -5.35
N ALA A 255 3.29 -2.11 -5.84
CA ALA A 255 2.74 -3.36 -5.34
C ALA A 255 3.49 -3.76 -4.06
N LEU A 256 2.88 -3.52 -2.90
CA LEU A 256 3.48 -3.81 -1.57
C LEU A 256 2.98 -5.17 -1.08
N HIS A 257 3.92 -6.10 -0.85
CA HIS A 257 3.64 -7.47 -0.37
C HIS A 257 2.53 -8.18 -1.18
N ALA A 258 2.37 -7.76 -2.44
CA ALA A 258 1.23 -8.07 -3.26
C ALA A 258 1.26 -9.51 -3.75
N LYS A 259 0.11 -10.05 -4.15
CA LYS A 259 0.05 -11.40 -4.76
C LYS A 259 0.77 -11.40 -6.12
N PRO A 260 1.35 -12.54 -6.57
CA PRO A 260 2.12 -12.60 -7.82
C PRO A 260 1.40 -12.04 -9.05
N ARG A 261 0.07 -12.22 -9.12
CA ARG A 261 -0.77 -11.67 -10.20
C ARG A 261 -0.73 -10.14 -10.24
N VAL A 262 -0.83 -9.48 -9.08
CA VAL A 262 -0.79 -8.02 -8.97
C VAL A 262 0.63 -7.51 -9.26
N GLN A 263 1.64 -8.22 -8.76
CA GLN A 263 3.03 -7.91 -9.06
C GLN A 263 3.31 -7.92 -10.55
N ALA A 264 2.80 -8.90 -11.30
CA ALA A 264 3.02 -9.04 -12.74
C ALA A 264 2.60 -7.79 -13.54
N ASP A 265 1.58 -7.07 -13.08
CA ASP A 265 1.09 -5.84 -13.72
C ASP A 265 1.89 -4.59 -13.30
N CYS A 266 2.70 -4.66 -12.24
CA CYS A 266 3.40 -3.50 -11.66
C CYS A 266 4.92 -3.51 -11.93
N GLU A 267 5.47 -2.34 -12.30
CA GLU A 267 6.92 -2.14 -12.48
C GLU A 267 7.66 -1.95 -11.13
N VAL A 268 6.98 -1.47 -10.09
CA VAL A 268 7.56 -1.27 -8.75
C VAL A 268 6.95 -2.24 -7.77
N ARG A 269 7.80 -3.10 -7.18
CA ARG A 269 7.41 -4.19 -6.29
C ARG A 269 8.27 -4.13 -5.04
N VAL A 270 7.63 -4.23 -3.88
CA VAL A 270 8.31 -4.33 -2.58
C VAL A 270 7.76 -5.56 -1.88
N ASN A 271 8.57 -6.61 -1.78
CA ASN A 271 8.19 -7.90 -1.20
C ASN A 271 8.77 -8.09 0.22
N HIS A 272 9.87 -7.40 0.55
CA HIS A 272 10.58 -7.59 1.80
C HIS A 272 10.65 -6.32 2.65
N GLY A 273 10.84 -5.16 2.03
CA GLY A 273 10.83 -3.87 2.72
C GLY A 273 9.50 -3.57 3.41
N ASP A 274 9.53 -2.71 4.43
CA ASP A 274 8.32 -2.14 5.03
C ASP A 274 7.89 -0.85 4.30
N LEU A 275 6.93 -0.09 4.85
CA LEU A 275 6.47 1.15 4.21
C LEU A 275 7.55 2.25 4.11
N THR A 276 8.66 2.16 4.85
CA THR A 276 9.78 3.11 4.68
C THR A 276 10.51 2.92 3.34
N ALA A 277 10.37 1.75 2.70
CA ALA A 277 10.82 1.51 1.33
C ALA A 277 10.32 2.61 0.37
N LEU A 278 9.08 3.08 0.57
CA LEU A 278 8.48 4.12 -0.25
C LEU A 278 9.18 5.49 -0.13
N LEU A 279 9.88 5.75 0.97
CA LEU A 279 10.72 6.94 1.11
C LEU A 279 12.05 6.75 0.36
N PHE A 280 12.69 5.59 0.50
CA PHE A 280 13.93 5.28 -0.21
C PHE A 280 13.74 5.32 -1.72
N LEU A 281 12.61 4.82 -2.24
CA LEU A 281 12.27 4.90 -3.67
C LEU A 281 12.12 6.35 -4.16
N GLN A 282 11.79 7.30 -3.29
CA GLN A 282 11.75 8.73 -3.62
C GLN A 282 13.12 9.41 -3.43
N GLY A 283 14.14 8.68 -3.00
CA GLY A 283 15.51 9.16 -2.79
C GLY A 283 15.74 9.83 -1.44
N TYR A 284 14.88 9.60 -0.44
CA TYR A 284 15.17 10.03 0.93
C TYR A 284 16.18 9.07 1.56
N SER A 285 17.23 9.59 2.19
CA SER A 285 18.07 8.80 3.11
C SER A 285 17.42 8.71 4.48
N ARG A 286 17.88 7.77 5.31
CA ARG A 286 17.37 7.57 6.68
C ARG A 286 17.41 8.85 7.52
N ASP A 287 18.47 9.64 7.36
CA ASP A 287 18.67 10.92 8.07
C ASP A 287 17.66 12.00 7.65
N ALA A 288 17.01 11.85 6.49
CA ALA A 288 15.98 12.76 6.01
C ALA A 288 14.57 12.41 6.53
N PHE A 289 14.41 11.30 7.25
CA PHE A 289 13.10 10.87 7.75
C PHE A 289 12.66 11.80 8.89
N ALA A 290 11.38 12.17 8.89
CA ALA A 290 10.81 12.95 9.98
C ALA A 290 10.81 12.13 11.29
N PRO A 291 11.01 12.79 12.45
CA PRO A 291 10.82 12.16 13.74
C PRO A 291 9.34 11.83 13.94
N VAL A 292 9.04 10.65 14.50
CA VAL A 292 7.68 10.16 14.80
C VAL A 292 7.57 9.57 16.19
#